data_AF-A0AA37BVQ4-F1
#
_entry.id   AF-A0AA37BVQ4-F1
#
_cell.length_a   1.000
_cell.length_b   1.000
_cell.length_c   1.000
_cell.angle_alpha   90.00
_cell.angle_beta   90.00
_cell.angle_gamma   90.00
#
_symmetry.space_group_name_H-M   'P 1'
#
loop_
_entity.id
_entity.type
_entity.pdbx_description
1 polymer ?
#
loop_
_entity_poly.entity_id
_entity_poly.type
_entity_poly.pdbx_seq_one_letter_code
_entity_poly.pdbx_strand_id
1 'polypeptide(L)'
;MRTGAGRRAGGGGRGPSAAAATPVALSLGLLVVAGCLLGWYVPGALAAEAAYRSASFCAGRPEPEGTRECLDAVPGTVVAKEPGGGRGPRLPGLRWAAEGGSQEAWVRLEKEGALFDSLAPGDRVRVVRWRGEERAVMAGPLRQETSATPVDGHRLPYAVGLGLVPLGGVFGWVAYGWTRRPEGTVRASWPVSVPMGCGLVLGAVGFFGPMVTDGLLDALLLSVGVAVPVLAAGVWLLRWRQARPSAPPGILPRLPGRERSFPGVVVGAVPYGMTGFGTLVAGPEGLAVAAGAEPGAARLPVPRSVAVVRVRPRAGEAGDWVVECRDGDREVRVVAAKEDLPWILGALQ
;
A
#
# COMPACT_ATOMS: atom_id res chain seq x y z
N MET A 1 26.77 -52.30 -31.68
CA MET A 1 26.61 -51.86 -30.27
C MET A 1 27.11 -50.43 -30.12
N ARG A 2 26.21 -49.45 -30.03
CA ARG A 2 26.48 -48.09 -29.54
C ARG A 2 25.24 -47.64 -28.79
N THR A 3 25.32 -47.66 -27.48
CA THR A 3 24.26 -47.22 -26.56
C THR A 3 24.26 -45.69 -26.49
N GLY A 4 23.22 -45.08 -27.04
CA GLY A 4 22.95 -43.65 -26.89
C GLY A 4 22.38 -43.36 -25.51
N ALA A 5 23.14 -42.63 -24.69
CA ALA A 5 22.69 -42.13 -23.40
C ALA A 5 21.63 -41.03 -23.59
N GLY A 6 20.41 -41.32 -23.16
CA GLY A 6 19.32 -40.35 -23.11
C GLY A 6 19.60 -39.25 -22.08
N ARG A 7 19.78 -38.02 -22.56
CA ARG A 7 19.83 -36.82 -21.71
C ARG A 7 18.39 -36.46 -21.34
N ARG A 8 17.99 -36.78 -20.11
CA ARG A 8 16.76 -36.24 -19.50
C ARG A 8 16.92 -34.73 -19.37
N ALA A 9 16.09 -33.97 -20.07
CA ALA A 9 15.88 -32.56 -19.82
C ALA A 9 15.24 -32.40 -18.45
N GLY A 10 16.03 -31.97 -17.46
CA GLY A 10 15.53 -31.56 -16.17
C GLY A 10 14.65 -30.33 -16.35
N GLY A 11 13.36 -30.48 -16.06
CA GLY A 11 12.44 -29.36 -15.88
C GLY A 11 12.88 -28.56 -14.66
N GLY A 12 13.70 -27.53 -14.90
CA GLY A 12 14.01 -26.53 -13.90
C GLY A 12 12.75 -25.73 -13.60
N GLY A 13 12.11 -26.04 -12.48
CA GLY A 13 11.05 -25.20 -11.93
C GLY A 13 11.59 -23.79 -11.77
N ARG A 14 11.13 -22.86 -12.62
CA ARG A 14 11.35 -21.43 -12.42
C ARG A 14 10.73 -21.06 -11.09
N GLY A 15 11.58 -20.87 -10.07
CA GLY A 15 11.17 -20.30 -8.80
C GLY A 15 10.47 -18.96 -9.02
N PRO A 16 9.67 -18.48 -8.04
CA PRO A 16 8.97 -17.20 -8.15
C PRO A 16 9.99 -16.13 -8.57
N SER A 17 9.71 -15.46 -9.69
CA SER A 17 10.58 -14.41 -10.24
C SER A 17 10.99 -13.47 -9.11
N ALA A 18 12.30 -13.23 -8.94
CA ALA A 18 12.87 -12.44 -7.84
C ALA A 18 12.19 -11.05 -7.67
N ALA A 19 11.56 -10.53 -8.73
CA ALA A 19 10.73 -9.35 -8.70
C ALA A 19 9.53 -9.43 -7.73
N ALA A 20 8.90 -10.59 -7.52
CA ALA A 20 7.74 -10.72 -6.64
C ALA A 20 8.11 -10.99 -5.16
N ALA A 21 9.35 -11.38 -4.87
CA ALA A 21 9.77 -11.74 -3.52
C ALA A 21 9.78 -10.54 -2.56
N THR A 22 10.21 -9.37 -3.05
CA THR A 22 10.32 -8.15 -2.23
C THR A 22 8.97 -7.59 -1.77
N PRO A 23 7.93 -7.40 -2.62
CA PRO A 23 6.64 -6.90 -2.14
C PRO A 23 5.91 -7.93 -1.24
N VAL A 24 6.10 -9.24 -1.47
CA VAL A 24 5.56 -10.28 -0.59
C VAL A 24 6.19 -10.19 0.80
N ALA A 25 7.53 -10.10 0.87
CA ALA A 25 8.25 -9.97 2.14
C ALA A 25 7.84 -8.69 2.90
N LEU A 26 7.69 -7.56 2.20
CA LEU A 26 7.21 -6.31 2.80
C LEU A 26 5.78 -6.44 3.31
N SER A 27 4.87 -7.01 2.51
CA SER A 27 3.47 -7.22 2.91
C SER A 27 3.37 -8.08 4.18
N LEU A 28 4.04 -9.23 4.19
CA LEU A 28 4.08 -10.12 5.34
C LEU A 28 4.72 -9.46 6.56
N GLY A 29 5.86 -8.80 6.39
CA GLY A 29 6.55 -8.10 7.48
C GLY A 29 5.67 -7.04 8.14
N LEU A 30 5.02 -6.19 7.34
CA LEU A 30 4.15 -5.13 7.85
C LEU A 30 2.91 -5.70 8.55
N LEU A 31 2.28 -6.75 7.98
CA LEU A 31 1.10 -7.39 8.57
C LEU A 31 1.43 -8.15 9.86
N VAL A 32 2.60 -8.79 9.95
CA VAL A 32 3.07 -9.43 11.19
C VAL A 32 3.31 -8.38 12.27
N VAL A 33 4.01 -7.28 11.96
CA VAL A 33 4.24 -6.19 12.92
C VAL A 33 2.91 -5.59 13.36
N ALA A 34 1.99 -5.31 12.43
CA ALA A 34 0.65 -4.81 12.76
C ALA A 34 -0.11 -5.79 13.66
N GLY A 35 -0.07 -7.09 13.37
CA GLY A 35 -0.68 -8.14 14.18
C GLY A 35 -0.09 -8.22 15.59
N CYS A 36 1.23 -8.12 15.73
CA CYS A 36 1.88 -8.08 17.04
C CYS A 36 1.48 -6.83 17.85
N LEU A 37 1.45 -5.66 17.20
CA LEU A 37 1.06 -4.42 17.87
C LEU A 37 -0.41 -4.47 18.33
N LEU A 38 -1.33 -4.80 17.42
CA LEU A 38 -2.77 -4.78 17.68
C LEU A 38 -3.23 -5.97 18.54
N GLY A 39 -2.62 -7.14 18.39
CA GLY A 39 -3.06 -8.38 19.06
C GLY A 39 -2.36 -8.65 20.39
N TRP A 40 -1.15 -8.13 20.60
CA TRP A 40 -0.38 -8.40 21.83
C TRP A 40 -0.12 -7.14 22.64
N TYR A 41 0.47 -6.11 22.02
CA TYR A 41 0.86 -4.89 22.75
C TYR A 41 -0.34 -4.04 23.20
N VAL A 42 -1.29 -3.76 22.30
CA VAL A 42 -2.45 -2.91 22.60
C VAL A 42 -3.31 -3.50 23.73
N PRO A 43 -3.67 -4.81 23.72
CA PRO A 43 -4.42 -5.40 24.84
C PRO A 43 -3.65 -5.35 26.17
N GLY A 44 -2.33 -5.57 26.15
CA GLY A 44 -1.49 -5.46 27.34
C GLY A 44 -1.45 -4.03 27.90
N ALA A 45 -1.33 -3.02 27.02
CA ALA A 45 -1.36 -1.62 27.41
C ALA A 45 -2.73 -1.20 27.98
N LEU A 46 -3.83 -1.65 27.38
CA LEU A 46 -5.17 -1.42 27.90
C LEU A 46 -5.40 -2.10 29.26
N ALA A 47 -4.88 -3.31 29.45
CA ALA A 47 -4.94 -3.99 30.73
C ALA A 47 -4.15 -3.25 31.82
N ALA A 48 -2.95 -2.74 31.48
CA ALA A 48 -2.14 -1.94 32.40
C ALA A 48 -2.83 -0.61 32.77
N GLU A 49 -3.45 0.06 31.80
CA GLU A 49 -4.23 1.27 32.00
C GLU A 49 -5.47 1.01 32.89
N ALA A 50 -6.21 -0.06 32.62
CA ALA A 50 -7.36 -0.45 33.44
C ALA A 50 -6.94 -0.76 34.88
N ALA A 51 -5.86 -1.54 35.06
CA ALA A 51 -5.30 -1.85 36.38
C ALA A 51 -4.90 -0.59 37.14
N TYR A 52 -4.21 0.34 36.49
CA TYR A 52 -3.82 1.62 37.07
C TYR A 52 -5.02 2.48 37.47
N ARG A 53 -6.04 2.61 36.59
CA ARG A 53 -7.26 3.39 36.87
C ARG A 53 -8.08 2.80 38.02
N SER A 54 -8.06 1.48 38.19
CA SER A 54 -8.76 0.80 39.29
C SER A 54 -7.95 0.71 40.59
N ALA A 55 -6.67 1.04 40.57
CA ALA A 55 -5.79 0.88 41.73
C ALA A 55 -6.20 1.83 42.87
N SER A 56 -6.37 1.29 44.07
CA SER A 56 -6.62 2.08 45.29
C SER A 56 -5.32 2.60 45.90
N PHE A 57 -5.40 3.67 46.69
CA PHE A 57 -4.24 4.12 47.47
C PHE A 57 -3.81 3.10 48.52
N CYS A 58 -2.51 2.98 48.74
CA CYS A 58 -1.95 2.02 49.70
C CYS A 58 -2.38 2.35 51.13
N ALA A 59 -2.97 1.38 51.83
CA ALA A 59 -3.35 1.50 53.23
C ALA A 59 -2.15 1.24 54.16
N GLY A 60 -1.15 2.13 54.15
CA GLY A 60 -0.10 2.25 55.18
C GLY A 60 0.76 1.02 55.52
N ARG A 61 0.60 -0.12 54.85
CA ARG A 61 1.33 -1.35 55.14
C ARG A 61 2.55 -1.45 54.21
N PRO A 62 3.76 -1.66 54.75
CA PRO A 62 4.96 -1.72 53.94
C PRO A 62 5.05 -3.09 53.23
N GLU A 63 4.47 -3.19 52.03
CA GLU A 63 4.85 -4.25 51.08
C GLU A 63 6.18 -3.89 50.41
N PRO A 64 6.99 -4.87 49.97
CA PRO A 64 8.25 -4.60 49.28
C PRO A 64 8.05 -3.74 48.02
N GLU A 65 9.02 -2.84 47.76
CA GLU A 65 9.04 -2.00 46.58
C GLU A 65 9.05 -2.86 45.30
N GLY A 66 8.09 -2.64 44.40
CA GLY A 66 8.01 -3.30 43.09
C GLY A 66 6.85 -4.29 42.92
N THR A 67 6.27 -4.82 44.00
CA THR A 67 5.09 -5.71 43.94
C THR A 67 3.78 -5.03 44.33
N ARG A 68 3.83 -3.78 44.82
CA ARG A 68 2.62 -3.04 45.21
C ARG A 68 1.75 -2.73 44.00
N GLU A 69 0.55 -3.30 43.98
CA GLU A 69 -0.49 -2.98 42.99
C GLU A 69 -1.31 -1.73 43.37
N CYS A 70 -1.07 -1.16 44.55
CA CYS A 70 -1.71 0.05 45.04
C CYS A 70 -0.95 1.34 44.65
N LEU A 71 -1.64 2.47 44.69
CA LEU A 71 -1.08 3.79 44.45
C LEU A 71 -0.42 4.32 45.73
N ASP A 72 0.85 4.68 45.67
CA ASP A 72 1.58 5.28 46.79
C ASP A 72 1.72 6.78 46.57
N ALA A 73 1.23 7.60 47.50
CA ALA A 73 1.26 9.05 47.38
C ALA A 73 2.34 9.61 48.31
N VAL A 74 3.52 9.87 47.75
CA VAL A 74 4.68 10.34 48.51
C VAL A 74 4.64 11.88 48.56
N PRO A 75 4.54 12.49 49.75
CA PRO A 75 4.65 13.93 49.88
C PRO A 75 6.09 14.38 49.64
N GLY A 76 6.25 15.56 49.05
CA GLY A 76 7.55 16.14 48.78
C GLY A 76 7.47 17.62 48.40
N THR A 77 8.62 18.17 48.04
CA THR A 77 8.75 19.58 47.64
C THR A 77 9.43 19.71 46.28
N VAL A 78 9.01 20.69 45.49
CA VAL A 78 9.65 20.99 44.22
C VAL A 78 10.99 21.69 44.48
N VAL A 79 12.07 21.15 43.92
CA VAL A 79 13.41 21.74 44.02
C VAL A 79 13.67 22.65 42.83
N ALA A 80 13.32 22.19 41.63
CA ALA A 80 13.53 22.96 40.40
C ALA A 80 12.54 22.53 39.31
N LYS A 81 12.29 23.45 38.38
CA LYS A 81 11.57 23.19 37.13
C LYS A 81 12.57 23.21 35.99
N GLU A 82 12.53 22.22 35.11
CA GLU A 82 13.23 22.33 33.83
C GLU A 82 12.18 22.35 32.71
N PRO A 83 12.02 23.50 32.03
CA PRO A 83 11.07 23.62 30.92
C PRO A 83 11.50 22.73 29.74
N GLY A 84 10.52 22.34 28.95
CA GLY A 84 10.77 21.63 27.70
C GLY A 84 11.58 22.51 26.74
N GLY A 85 12.59 21.94 26.08
CA GLY A 85 13.52 22.73 25.26
C GLY A 85 12.88 23.24 23.96
N GLY A 86 12.96 24.53 23.69
CA GLY A 86 12.31 25.18 22.53
C GLY A 86 12.74 24.72 21.12
N ARG A 87 13.83 23.93 20.97
CA ARG A 87 14.32 23.44 19.65
C ARG A 87 14.65 21.94 19.59
N GLY A 88 14.24 21.15 20.60
CA GLY A 88 14.49 19.70 20.62
C GLY A 88 13.45 18.94 21.44
N PRO A 89 13.40 17.60 21.35
CA PRO A 89 12.37 16.76 21.99
C PRO A 89 12.61 16.57 23.49
N ARG A 90 13.02 17.63 24.22
CA ARG A 90 13.14 17.58 25.67
C ARG A 90 11.78 17.85 26.27
N LEU A 91 11.20 16.80 26.85
CA LEU A 91 9.99 16.92 27.65
C LEU A 91 10.27 17.74 28.91
N PRO A 92 9.30 18.56 29.37
CA PRO A 92 9.41 19.29 30.62
C PRO A 92 9.49 18.32 31.80
N GLY A 93 10.10 18.75 32.89
CA GLY A 93 10.11 17.97 34.11
C GLY A 93 10.36 18.77 35.37
N LEU A 94 10.27 18.06 36.49
CA LEU A 94 10.35 18.59 37.83
C LEU A 94 11.41 17.83 38.62
N ARG A 95 12.36 18.55 39.22
CA ARG A 95 13.17 18.01 40.31
C ARG A 95 12.38 18.17 41.59
N TRP A 96 12.25 17.10 42.35
CA TRP A 96 11.54 17.11 43.63
C TRP A 96 12.31 16.32 44.69
N ALA A 97 12.07 16.64 45.95
CA ALA A 97 12.64 15.92 47.09
C ALA A 97 11.49 15.38 47.96
N ALA A 98 11.54 14.09 48.28
CA ALA A 98 10.56 13.48 49.17
C ALA A 98 10.70 14.03 50.59
N GLU A 99 9.58 14.17 51.30
CA GLU A 99 9.57 14.68 52.68
C GLU A 99 10.32 13.70 53.60
N GLY A 100 11.40 14.16 54.23
CA GLY A 100 12.31 13.34 55.05
C GLY A 100 13.40 12.60 54.27
N GLY A 101 13.45 12.74 52.93
CA GLY A 101 14.53 12.23 52.09
C GLY A 101 15.51 13.32 51.67
N SER A 102 16.80 12.99 51.62
CA SER A 102 17.85 13.90 51.10
C SER A 102 18.11 13.75 49.60
N GLN A 103 17.49 12.76 48.95
CA GLN A 103 17.66 12.50 47.52
C GLN A 103 16.65 13.27 46.69
N GLU A 104 17.16 14.01 45.71
CA GLU A 104 16.37 14.64 44.67
C GLU A 104 16.06 13.62 43.57
N ALA A 105 14.80 13.52 43.17
CA ALA A 105 14.33 12.71 42.07
C ALA A 105 13.86 13.61 40.91
N TRP A 106 13.99 13.09 39.69
CA TRP A 106 13.58 13.79 38.47
C TRP A 106 12.35 13.14 37.87
N VAL A 107 11.24 13.87 37.86
CA VAL A 107 9.98 13.45 37.23
C VAL A 107 9.85 14.10 35.87
N ARG A 108 9.65 13.29 34.84
CA ARG A 108 9.34 13.78 33.49
C ARG A 108 7.84 13.93 33.32
N LEU A 109 7.39 15.12 32.94
CA LEU A 109 5.99 15.40 32.64
C LEU A 109 5.70 15.14 31.16
N GLU A 110 4.45 14.79 30.85
CA GLU A 110 4.01 14.56 29.46
C GLU A 110 4.01 15.86 28.63
N LYS A 111 3.67 16.99 29.26
CA LYS A 111 3.58 18.32 28.64
C LYS A 111 3.73 19.43 29.66
N GLU A 112 3.95 20.66 29.20
CA GLU A 112 3.77 21.84 30.05
C GLU A 112 2.26 22.06 30.20
N GLY A 113 1.81 22.31 31.42
CA GLY A 113 0.39 22.42 31.72
C GLY A 113 0.15 23.17 33.01
N ALA A 114 -1.12 23.37 33.37
CA ALA A 114 -1.52 24.22 34.48
C ALA A 114 -0.82 23.88 35.81
N LEU A 115 -0.58 22.59 36.10
CA LEU A 115 0.19 22.19 37.28
C LEU A 115 1.64 22.64 37.17
N PHE A 116 2.33 22.31 36.06
CA PHE A 116 3.69 22.79 35.82
C PHE A 116 3.79 24.31 35.98
N ASP A 117 2.92 25.08 35.32
CA ASP A 117 2.96 26.55 35.33
C ASP A 117 2.69 27.14 36.72
N SER A 118 1.80 26.50 37.50
CA SER A 118 1.46 26.95 38.85
C SER A 118 2.54 26.71 39.90
N LEU A 119 3.45 25.75 39.65
CA LEU A 119 4.47 25.35 40.63
C LEU A 119 5.68 26.30 40.61
N ALA A 120 6.21 26.55 41.80
CA ALA A 120 7.48 27.19 42.06
C ALA A 120 8.40 26.29 42.92
N PRO A 121 9.73 26.47 42.85
CA PRO A 121 10.64 25.87 43.82
C PRO A 121 10.21 26.17 45.27
N GLY A 122 10.12 25.14 46.09
CA GLY A 122 9.63 25.19 47.48
C GLY A 122 8.19 24.74 47.66
N ASP A 123 7.40 24.62 46.58
CA ASP A 123 6.00 24.20 46.68
C ASP A 123 5.85 22.74 47.07
N ARG A 124 4.81 22.45 47.87
CA ARG A 124 4.48 21.09 48.29
C ARG A 124 3.71 20.35 47.20
N VAL A 125 4.20 19.16 46.86
CA VAL A 125 3.61 18.27 45.87
C VAL A 125 3.44 16.87 46.46
N ARG A 126 2.52 16.09 45.89
CA ARG A 126 2.37 14.66 46.14
C ARG A 126 2.65 13.92 44.85
N VAL A 127 3.67 13.08 44.85
CA VAL A 127 4.01 12.23 43.69
C VAL A 127 3.36 10.87 43.88
N VAL A 128 2.51 10.49 42.94
CA VAL A 128 1.84 9.19 42.91
C VAL A 128 2.75 8.19 42.21
N ARG A 129 3.15 7.16 42.94
CA ARG A 129 3.95 6.04 42.44
C ARG A 129 3.07 4.81 42.29
N TRP A 130 3.28 4.05 41.22
CA TRP A 130 2.63 2.77 40.99
C TRP A 130 3.62 1.80 40.37
N ARG A 131 3.79 0.63 41.00
CA ARG A 131 4.84 -0.34 40.66
C ARG A 131 6.24 0.29 40.61
N GLY A 132 6.55 1.17 41.57
CA GLY A 132 7.85 1.82 41.72
C GLY A 132 8.10 3.04 40.81
N GLU A 133 7.30 3.22 39.76
CA GLU A 133 7.42 4.33 38.82
C GLU A 133 6.51 5.51 39.21
N GLU A 134 7.01 6.73 39.02
CA GLU A 134 6.28 7.98 39.25
C GLU A 134 5.27 8.19 38.11
N ARG A 135 3.96 8.02 38.37
CA ARG A 135 2.90 8.06 37.35
C ARG A 135 2.18 9.40 37.28
N ALA A 136 2.05 10.11 38.40
CA ALA A 136 1.39 11.42 38.43
C ALA A 136 1.99 12.33 39.51
N VAL A 137 1.84 13.64 39.31
CA VAL A 137 2.17 14.67 40.29
C VAL A 137 0.89 15.43 40.64
N MET A 138 0.68 15.68 41.93
CA MET A 138 -0.49 16.39 42.44
C MET A 138 -0.05 17.60 43.28
N ALA A 139 -0.65 18.75 43.03
CA ALA A 139 -0.43 19.99 43.77
C ALA A 139 -1.80 20.60 44.12
N GLY A 140 -2.23 20.46 45.36
CA GLY A 140 -3.59 20.83 45.78
C GLY A 140 -4.67 20.11 44.94
N PRO A 141 -5.54 20.83 44.21
CA PRO A 141 -6.55 20.25 43.32
C PRO A 141 -6.01 19.86 41.94
N LEU A 142 -4.81 20.33 41.57
CA LEU A 142 -4.24 20.06 40.26
C LEU A 142 -3.57 18.69 40.27
N ARG A 143 -3.85 17.91 39.22
CA ARG A 143 -3.20 16.63 38.95
C ARG A 143 -2.68 16.65 37.53
N GLN A 144 -1.45 16.18 37.36
CA GLN A 144 -0.83 16.04 36.06
C GLN A 144 -0.12 14.70 35.97
N GLU A 145 -0.37 13.98 34.89
CA GLU A 145 0.26 12.69 34.61
C GLU A 145 1.71 12.89 34.13
N THR A 146 2.57 11.92 34.44
CA THR A 146 3.96 11.88 34.01
C THR A 146 4.08 11.16 32.68
N SER A 147 5.25 11.27 32.02
CA SER A 147 5.50 10.49 30.79
C SER A 147 5.54 8.98 31.00
N ALA A 148 5.63 8.52 32.26
CA ALA A 148 5.59 7.12 32.62
C ALA A 148 4.16 6.65 32.91
N THR A 149 3.12 7.47 32.76
CA THR A 149 1.74 7.01 32.99
C THR A 149 1.37 5.90 31.98
N PRO A 150 0.68 4.82 32.41
CA PRO A 150 0.14 3.82 31.47
C PRO A 150 -1.08 4.34 30.71
N VAL A 151 -1.67 5.46 31.15
CA VAL A 151 -2.80 6.12 30.50
C VAL A 151 -2.41 6.52 29.07
N ASP A 152 -3.26 6.19 28.10
CA ASP A 152 -3.03 6.45 26.67
C ASP A 152 -1.76 5.80 26.06
N GLY A 153 -1.03 4.97 26.80
CA GLY A 153 0.17 4.26 26.32
C GLY A 153 -0.12 3.30 25.15
N HIS A 154 -1.40 2.95 24.96
CA HIS A 154 -1.88 2.13 23.85
C HIS A 154 -2.03 2.90 22.53
N ARG A 155 -2.11 4.26 22.53
CA ARG A 155 -2.46 5.06 21.34
C ARG A 155 -1.44 4.94 20.22
N LEU A 156 -0.14 5.08 20.53
CA LEU A 156 0.92 4.98 19.53
C LEU A 156 1.01 3.59 18.88
N PRO A 157 1.11 2.46 19.62
CA PRO A 157 1.15 1.15 19.00
C PRO A 157 -0.14 0.83 18.23
N TYR A 158 -1.29 1.32 18.71
CA TYR A 158 -2.56 1.19 18.00
C TYR A 158 -2.56 1.97 16.67
N ALA A 159 -2.15 3.24 16.67
CA ALA A 159 -1.99 4.07 15.48
C ALA A 159 -1.04 3.47 14.44
N VAL A 160 0.14 3.02 14.88
CA VAL A 160 1.10 2.36 14.00
C VAL A 160 0.52 1.07 13.43
N GLY A 161 -0.07 0.22 14.28
CA GLY A 161 -0.70 -1.02 13.82
C GLY A 161 -1.79 -0.77 12.78
N LEU A 162 -2.70 0.17 13.04
CA LEU A 162 -3.82 0.50 12.16
C LEU A 162 -3.36 1.09 10.83
N GLY A 163 -2.33 1.95 10.83
CA GLY A 163 -1.73 2.49 9.61
C GLY A 163 -0.96 1.47 8.77
N LEU A 164 -0.36 0.45 9.39
CA LEU A 164 0.40 -0.59 8.70
C LEU A 164 -0.46 -1.59 7.92
N VAL A 165 -1.68 -1.88 8.39
CA VAL A 165 -2.61 -2.82 7.72
C VAL A 165 -2.87 -2.47 6.24
N PRO A 166 -3.34 -1.26 5.89
CA PRO A 166 -3.61 -0.91 4.50
C PRO A 166 -2.33 -0.88 3.65
N LEU A 167 -1.19 -0.46 4.23
CA LEU A 167 0.11 -0.49 3.53
C LEU A 167 0.53 -1.92 3.20
N GLY A 168 0.45 -2.84 4.18
CA GLY A 168 0.69 -4.27 3.96
C GLY A 168 -0.23 -4.85 2.89
N GLY A 169 -1.50 -4.47 2.90
CA GLY A 169 -2.47 -4.87 1.88
C GLY A 169 -2.10 -4.40 0.47
N VAL A 170 -1.62 -3.17 0.32
CA VAL A 170 -1.16 -2.65 -0.98
C VAL A 170 0.04 -3.41 -1.51
N PHE A 171 1.06 -3.68 -0.68
CA PHE A 171 2.21 -4.48 -1.11
C PHE A 171 1.80 -5.90 -1.53
N GLY A 172 0.84 -6.50 -0.81
CA GLY A 172 0.26 -7.80 -1.16
C GLY A 172 -0.48 -7.75 -2.50
N TRP A 173 -1.26 -6.69 -2.75
CA TRP A 173 -1.92 -6.46 -4.02
C TRP A 173 -0.94 -6.29 -5.18
N VAL A 174 0.14 -5.53 -4.98
CA VAL A 174 1.20 -5.35 -5.99
C VAL A 174 1.88 -6.68 -6.31
N ALA A 175 2.23 -7.45 -5.28
CA ALA A 175 2.79 -8.80 -5.44
C ALA A 175 1.86 -9.71 -6.24
N TYR A 176 0.57 -9.77 -5.86
CA TYR A 176 -0.45 -10.54 -6.56
C TYR A 176 -0.62 -10.09 -8.02
N GLY A 177 -0.62 -8.77 -8.26
CA GLY A 177 -0.68 -8.21 -9.60
C GLY A 177 0.55 -8.56 -10.44
N TRP A 178 1.73 -8.74 -9.84
CA TRP A 178 2.93 -9.16 -10.55
C TRP A 178 2.94 -10.65 -10.88
N THR A 179 2.42 -11.52 -10.01
CA THR A 179 2.33 -12.96 -10.30
C THR A 179 1.25 -13.29 -11.33
N ARG A 180 0.20 -12.46 -11.44
CA ARG A 180 -0.90 -12.64 -12.40
C ARG A 180 -0.67 -11.99 -13.77
N ARG A 181 0.44 -11.27 -13.97
CA ARG A 181 0.69 -10.54 -15.22
C ARG A 181 1.31 -11.43 -16.29
N PRO A 182 0.77 -11.43 -17.53
CA PRO A 182 1.44 -12.06 -18.67
C PRO A 182 2.74 -11.31 -19.02
N GLU A 183 3.79 -12.06 -19.36
CA GLU A 183 5.04 -11.50 -19.85
C GLU A 183 4.79 -10.67 -21.13
N GLY A 184 5.37 -9.46 -21.20
CA GLY A 184 5.29 -8.60 -22.39
C GLY A 184 4.18 -7.53 -22.41
N THR A 185 3.32 -7.43 -21.38
CA THR A 185 2.36 -6.31 -21.31
C THR A 185 3.06 -4.97 -21.02
N VAL A 186 2.77 -3.93 -21.82
CA VAL A 186 3.24 -2.56 -21.57
C VAL A 186 2.88 -2.13 -20.14
N ARG A 187 3.86 -1.62 -19.40
CA ARG A 187 3.69 -1.11 -18.03
C ARG A 187 2.75 0.08 -18.01
N ALA A 188 1.46 -0.16 -17.93
CA ALA A 188 0.53 0.83 -17.43
C ALA A 188 0.78 1.01 -15.93
N SER A 189 1.09 2.23 -15.48
CA SER A 189 1.38 2.54 -14.07
C SER A 189 0.13 2.58 -13.19
N TRP A 190 -1.04 2.85 -13.80
CA TRP A 190 -2.30 3.08 -13.07
C TRP A 190 -2.83 1.90 -12.23
N PRO A 191 -2.66 0.61 -12.60
CA PRO A 191 -3.10 -0.51 -11.76
C PRO A 191 -2.27 -0.65 -10.48
N VAL A 192 -1.13 0.05 -10.38
CA VAL A 192 -0.28 0.12 -9.19
C VAL A 192 -0.49 1.44 -8.45
N SER A 193 -0.56 2.56 -9.16
CA SER A 193 -0.68 3.88 -8.52
C SER A 193 -2.02 4.10 -7.82
N VAL A 194 -3.13 3.58 -8.35
CA VAL A 194 -4.46 3.71 -7.72
C VAL A 194 -4.55 2.99 -6.37
N PRO A 195 -4.23 1.67 -6.25
CA PRO A 195 -4.24 1.01 -4.95
C PRO A 195 -3.18 1.59 -4.01
N MET A 196 -2.02 2.02 -4.51
CA MET A 196 -1.02 2.72 -3.70
C MET A 196 -1.58 4.02 -3.10
N GLY A 197 -2.25 4.84 -3.90
CA GLY A 197 -2.89 6.07 -3.42
C GLY A 197 -3.98 5.78 -2.39
N CYS A 198 -4.81 4.76 -2.62
CA CYS A 198 -5.83 4.34 -1.65
C CYS A 198 -5.19 3.89 -0.34
N GLY A 199 -4.17 3.03 -0.38
CA GLY A 199 -3.50 2.55 0.83
C GLY A 199 -2.76 3.64 1.59
N LEU A 200 -2.19 4.65 0.91
CA LEU A 200 -1.59 5.81 1.56
C LEU A 200 -2.63 6.63 2.33
N VAL A 201 -3.78 6.91 1.71
CA VAL A 201 -4.88 7.64 2.37
C VAL A 201 -5.38 6.85 3.58
N LEU A 202 -5.61 5.55 3.43
CA LEU A 202 -6.07 4.69 4.52
C LEU A 202 -5.02 4.52 5.62
N GLY A 203 -3.75 4.42 5.26
CA GLY A 203 -2.65 4.34 6.22
C GLY A 203 -2.52 5.64 7.02
N ALA A 204 -2.64 6.79 6.37
CA ALA A 204 -2.63 8.09 7.05
C ALA A 204 -3.83 8.23 8.00
N VAL A 205 -5.03 7.88 7.56
CA VAL A 205 -6.24 7.93 8.41
C VAL A 205 -6.13 6.96 9.58
N GLY A 206 -5.65 5.73 9.34
CA GLY A 206 -5.43 4.75 10.41
C GLY A 206 -4.37 5.19 11.43
N PHE A 207 -3.33 5.91 10.99
CA PHE A 207 -2.30 6.43 11.88
C PHE A 207 -2.75 7.67 12.66
N PHE A 208 -3.35 8.65 11.98
CA PHE A 208 -3.75 9.90 12.63
C PHE A 208 -5.07 9.78 13.39
N GLY A 209 -5.96 8.84 13.03
CA GLY A 209 -7.25 8.63 13.67
C GLY A 209 -7.15 8.53 15.19
N PRO A 210 -6.37 7.58 15.75
CA PRO A 210 -6.22 7.42 17.19
C PRO A 210 -5.55 8.60 17.92
N MET A 211 -4.89 9.50 17.18
CA MET A 211 -4.26 10.69 17.76
C MET A 211 -5.25 11.84 17.93
N VAL A 212 -6.33 11.85 17.14
CA VAL A 212 -7.35 12.93 17.17
C VAL A 212 -8.65 12.51 17.85
N THR A 213 -8.88 11.21 18.04
CA THR A 213 -10.06 10.68 18.71
C THR A 213 -9.75 10.28 20.16
N ASP A 214 -10.71 10.48 21.05
CA ASP A 214 -10.59 10.11 22.47
C ASP A 214 -10.81 8.61 22.74
N GLY A 215 -11.38 7.88 21.77
CA GLY A 215 -11.73 6.47 21.91
C GLY A 215 -11.18 5.57 20.80
N LEU A 216 -10.86 4.32 21.17
CA LEU A 216 -10.47 3.26 20.22
C LEU A 216 -11.57 2.96 19.21
N LEU A 217 -12.83 2.91 19.68
CA LEU A 217 -13.97 2.63 18.81
C LEU A 217 -14.18 3.76 17.82
N ASP A 218 -14.02 5.02 18.26
CA ASP A 218 -14.18 6.19 17.39
C ASP A 218 -13.10 6.23 16.31
N ALA A 219 -11.85 5.93 16.66
CA ALA A 219 -10.76 5.78 15.69
C ALA A 219 -11.06 4.68 14.65
N LEU A 220 -11.61 3.55 15.09
CA LEU A 220 -11.98 2.44 14.22
C LEU A 220 -13.14 2.82 13.29
N LEU A 221 -14.19 3.44 13.83
CA LEU A 221 -15.35 3.90 13.07
C LEU A 221 -14.96 4.96 12.05
N LEU A 222 -14.09 5.90 12.41
CA LEU A 222 -13.51 6.88 11.49
C LEU A 222 -12.75 6.18 10.35
N SER A 223 -11.91 5.21 10.69
CA SER A 223 -11.13 4.46 9.71
C SER A 223 -12.01 3.66 8.76
N VAL A 224 -13.03 2.96 9.27
CA VAL A 224 -14.00 2.21 8.46
C VAL A 224 -14.84 3.15 7.59
N GLY A 225 -15.30 4.27 8.17
CA GLY A 225 -16.09 5.29 7.48
C GLY A 225 -15.35 5.91 6.29
N VAL A 226 -14.02 6.08 6.38
CA VAL A 226 -13.19 6.53 5.26
C VAL A 226 -12.79 5.38 4.33
N ALA A 227 -12.62 4.16 4.84
CA ALA A 227 -12.24 3.00 4.04
C ALA A 227 -13.23 2.68 2.93
N VAL A 228 -14.52 2.66 3.24
CA VAL A 228 -15.58 2.32 2.27
C VAL A 228 -15.57 3.25 1.04
N PRO A 229 -15.68 4.58 1.16
CA PRO A 229 -15.69 5.47 0.01
C PRO A 229 -14.37 5.47 -0.75
N VAL A 230 -13.23 5.40 -0.08
CA VAL A 230 -11.90 5.37 -0.73
C VAL A 230 -11.73 4.10 -1.57
N LEU A 231 -12.07 2.94 -1.02
CA LEU A 231 -12.01 1.67 -1.75
C LEU A 231 -13.04 1.63 -2.89
N ALA A 232 -14.26 2.11 -2.66
CA ALA A 232 -15.29 2.20 -3.71
C ALA A 232 -14.85 3.11 -4.87
N ALA A 233 -14.30 4.30 -4.56
CA ALA A 233 -13.75 5.22 -5.56
C ALA A 233 -12.55 4.61 -6.28
N GLY A 234 -11.67 3.90 -5.58
CA GLY A 234 -10.53 3.18 -6.16
C GLY A 234 -10.99 2.10 -7.15
N VAL A 235 -11.93 1.24 -6.75
CA VAL A 235 -12.52 0.21 -7.62
C VAL A 235 -13.21 0.85 -8.82
N TRP A 236 -14.02 1.88 -8.61
CA TRP A 236 -14.71 2.60 -9.67
C TRP A 236 -13.70 3.20 -10.68
N LEU A 237 -12.64 3.85 -10.20
CA LEU A 237 -11.59 4.44 -11.03
C LEU A 237 -10.83 3.37 -11.83
N LEU A 238 -10.52 2.22 -11.21
CA LEU A 238 -9.91 1.08 -11.87
C LEU A 238 -10.81 0.55 -13.00
N ARG A 239 -12.11 0.32 -12.72
CA ARG A 239 -13.08 -0.17 -13.72
C ARG A 239 -13.30 0.82 -14.85
N TRP A 240 -13.42 2.11 -14.53
CA TRP A 240 -13.60 3.16 -15.52
C TRP A 240 -12.39 3.29 -16.45
N ARG A 241 -11.17 3.17 -15.92
CA ARG A 241 -9.95 3.17 -16.74
C ARG A 241 -9.78 1.91 -17.58
N GLN A 242 -10.27 0.76 -17.11
CA GLN A 242 -10.32 -0.47 -17.91
C GLN A 242 -11.33 -0.38 -19.06
N ALA A 243 -12.48 0.26 -18.81
CA ALA A 243 -13.55 0.42 -19.79
C ALA A 243 -13.23 1.47 -20.86
N ARG A 244 -12.28 2.38 -20.61
CA ARG A 244 -11.82 3.35 -21.62
C ARG A 244 -11.02 2.61 -22.71
N PRO A 245 -11.41 2.72 -23.99
CA PRO A 245 -10.61 2.24 -25.10
C PRO A 245 -9.20 2.79 -24.93
N SER A 246 -8.21 1.89 -24.93
CA SER A 246 -6.82 2.33 -24.95
C SER A 246 -6.65 3.07 -26.27
N ALA A 247 -6.46 4.39 -26.21
CA ALA A 247 -6.10 5.16 -27.39
C ALA A 247 -4.95 4.41 -28.08
N PRO A 248 -5.02 4.17 -29.39
CA PRO A 248 -3.93 3.49 -30.08
C PRO A 248 -2.63 4.19 -29.67
N PRO A 249 -1.58 3.44 -29.28
CA PRO A 249 -0.28 4.05 -29.05
C PRO A 249 0.00 4.94 -30.26
N GLY A 250 0.55 6.16 -30.07
CA GLY A 250 0.65 7.27 -31.06
C GLY A 250 1.36 6.95 -32.38
N ILE A 251 0.92 5.88 -33.03
CA ILE A 251 1.26 5.34 -34.32
C ILE A 251 0.27 6.02 -35.23
N LEU A 252 0.73 7.11 -35.84
CA LEU A 252 -0.07 7.84 -36.80
C LEU A 252 -0.34 6.92 -38.00
N PRO A 253 -1.60 6.76 -38.43
CA PRO A 253 -1.93 6.01 -39.63
C PRO A 253 -1.23 6.66 -40.82
N ARG A 254 -0.64 5.85 -41.69
CA ARG A 254 0.04 6.32 -42.89
C ARG A 254 -0.67 5.72 -44.10
N LEU A 255 -1.32 6.56 -44.90
CA LEU A 255 -1.97 6.10 -46.12
C LEU A 255 -0.90 5.56 -47.10
N PRO A 256 -1.04 4.30 -47.55
CA PRO A 256 -0.15 3.72 -48.57
C PRO A 256 -0.37 4.40 -49.93
N GLY A 257 0.60 5.20 -50.37
CA GLY A 257 0.61 5.76 -51.74
C GLY A 257 1.02 4.74 -52.82
N ARG A 258 1.53 3.57 -52.41
CA ARG A 258 1.88 2.42 -53.25
C ARG A 258 1.59 1.14 -52.48
N GLU A 259 1.36 0.03 -53.20
CA GLU A 259 1.24 -1.29 -52.58
C GLU A 259 2.52 -1.64 -51.83
N ARG A 260 2.36 -2.10 -50.58
CA ARG A 260 3.43 -2.61 -49.76
C ARG A 260 3.02 -3.93 -49.13
N SER A 261 3.80 -4.98 -49.38
CA SER A 261 3.63 -6.29 -48.78
C SER A 261 4.51 -6.44 -47.54
N PHE A 262 3.97 -6.99 -46.46
CA PHE A 262 4.71 -7.30 -45.24
C PHE A 262 4.19 -8.60 -44.59
N PRO A 263 5.03 -9.29 -43.79
CA PRO A 263 4.61 -10.48 -43.07
C PRO A 263 3.47 -10.15 -42.09
N GLY A 264 2.40 -10.93 -42.13
CA GLY A 264 1.28 -10.75 -41.21
C GLY A 264 0.13 -11.69 -41.51
N VAL A 265 -0.71 -11.94 -40.50
CA VAL A 265 -1.80 -12.91 -40.58
C VAL A 265 -3.07 -12.28 -40.05
N VAL A 266 -4.18 -12.53 -40.75
CA VAL A 266 -5.52 -12.26 -40.23
C VAL A 266 -6.05 -13.52 -39.57
N VAL A 267 -6.36 -13.41 -38.28
CA VAL A 267 -6.90 -14.49 -37.45
C VAL A 267 -8.32 -14.13 -37.05
N GLY A 268 -9.28 -14.99 -37.38
CA GLY A 268 -10.69 -14.82 -37.01
C GLY A 268 -11.57 -15.76 -37.81
N ALA A 269 -12.82 -15.92 -37.37
CA ALA A 269 -13.84 -16.67 -38.11
C ALA A 269 -14.39 -15.83 -39.28
N VAL A 270 -13.52 -15.43 -40.21
CA VAL A 270 -13.84 -14.56 -41.35
C VAL A 270 -13.34 -15.15 -42.67
N PRO A 271 -14.00 -14.89 -43.80
CA PRO A 271 -13.68 -15.53 -45.09
C PRO A 271 -12.27 -15.25 -45.62
N TYR A 272 -11.64 -14.16 -45.15
CA TYR A 272 -10.29 -13.73 -45.53
C TYR A 272 -9.22 -14.14 -44.50
N GLY A 273 -9.58 -14.86 -43.44
CA GLY A 273 -8.66 -15.42 -42.43
C GLY A 273 -8.26 -16.86 -42.75
N MET A 274 -7.69 -17.09 -43.93
CA MET A 274 -7.36 -18.45 -44.39
C MET A 274 -5.93 -18.86 -44.05
N THR A 275 -5.76 -20.13 -43.63
CA THR A 275 -4.44 -20.76 -43.48
C THR A 275 -3.73 -20.81 -44.82
N GLY A 276 -2.46 -20.37 -44.85
CA GLY A 276 -1.66 -20.25 -46.07
C GLY A 276 -1.52 -18.82 -46.61
N PHE A 277 -2.27 -17.86 -46.06
CA PHE A 277 -2.16 -16.44 -46.39
C PHE A 277 -1.38 -15.70 -45.30
N GLY A 278 -0.05 -15.75 -45.38
CA GLY A 278 0.89 -15.22 -44.38
C GLY A 278 1.46 -13.83 -44.68
N THR A 279 0.96 -13.16 -45.73
CA THR A 279 1.41 -11.83 -46.15
C THR A 279 0.24 -10.87 -46.19
N LEU A 280 0.41 -9.68 -45.60
CA LEU A 280 -0.52 -8.57 -45.70
C LEU A 280 -0.04 -7.60 -46.77
N VAL A 281 -0.96 -7.10 -47.57
CA VAL A 281 -0.70 -6.08 -48.59
C VAL A 281 -1.53 -4.85 -48.26
N ALA A 282 -0.86 -3.75 -47.91
CA ALA A 282 -1.50 -2.45 -47.74
C ALA A 282 -1.29 -1.62 -49.00
N GLY A 283 -2.38 -1.18 -49.62
CA GLY A 283 -2.36 -0.33 -50.81
C GLY A 283 -3.44 0.75 -50.75
N PRO A 284 -3.46 1.67 -51.74
CA PRO A 284 -4.45 2.75 -51.79
C PRO A 284 -5.90 2.23 -51.87
N GLU A 285 -6.09 1.01 -52.38
CA GLU A 285 -7.39 0.36 -52.48
C GLU A 285 -7.89 -0.25 -51.15
N GLY A 286 -7.00 -0.38 -50.16
CA GLY A 286 -7.28 -0.95 -48.84
C GLY A 286 -6.27 -2.02 -48.43
N LEU A 287 -6.65 -2.82 -47.43
CA LEU A 287 -5.85 -3.95 -46.94
C LEU A 287 -6.28 -5.24 -47.65
N ALA A 288 -5.33 -6.10 -48.01
CA ALA A 288 -5.58 -7.44 -48.54
C ALA A 288 -4.67 -8.47 -47.89
N VAL A 289 -5.13 -9.72 -47.83
CA VAL A 289 -4.32 -10.87 -47.39
C VAL A 289 -3.87 -11.63 -48.63
N ALA A 290 -2.59 -12.00 -48.72
CA ALA A 290 -1.98 -12.67 -49.85
C ALA A 290 -1.30 -13.99 -49.44
N ALA A 291 -1.31 -14.96 -50.35
CA ALA A 291 -0.64 -16.25 -50.18
C ALA A 291 0.90 -16.17 -50.27
N GLY A 292 1.44 -15.02 -50.70
CA GLY A 292 2.87 -14.75 -50.79
C GLY A 292 3.16 -13.30 -51.17
N ALA A 293 4.44 -12.93 -51.18
CA ALA A 293 4.91 -11.56 -51.46
C ALA A 293 5.04 -11.25 -52.96
N GLU A 294 4.95 -12.25 -53.83
CA GLU A 294 5.22 -12.09 -55.27
C GLU A 294 4.07 -11.37 -56.02
N PRO A 295 4.40 -10.57 -57.06
CA PRO A 295 3.40 -10.00 -57.96
C PRO A 295 2.65 -11.12 -58.68
N GLY A 296 1.35 -11.28 -58.39
CA GLY A 296 0.52 -12.36 -58.95
C GLY A 296 0.10 -13.45 -57.96
N ALA A 297 0.56 -13.39 -56.70
CA ALA A 297 0.02 -14.24 -55.64
C ALA A 297 -1.50 -14.03 -55.49
N ALA A 298 -2.24 -15.09 -55.13
CA ALA A 298 -3.67 -14.99 -54.83
C ALA A 298 -3.89 -13.99 -53.67
N ARG A 299 -4.81 -13.05 -53.86
CA ARG A 299 -5.14 -11.99 -52.90
C ARG A 299 -6.62 -12.02 -52.53
N LEU A 300 -6.91 -11.78 -51.26
CA LEU A 300 -8.26 -11.63 -50.74
C LEU A 300 -8.36 -10.24 -50.11
N PRO A 301 -9.23 -9.35 -50.64
CA PRO A 301 -9.41 -8.03 -50.06
C PRO A 301 -10.05 -8.15 -48.68
N VAL A 302 -9.51 -7.41 -47.72
CA VAL A 302 -10.14 -7.21 -46.41
C VAL A 302 -11.24 -6.15 -46.59
N PRO A 303 -12.49 -6.44 -46.20
CA PRO A 303 -13.59 -5.48 -46.35
C PRO A 303 -13.31 -4.16 -45.66
N ARG A 304 -13.75 -3.05 -46.27
CA ARG A 304 -13.70 -1.71 -45.65
C ARG A 304 -14.65 -1.55 -44.45
N SER A 305 -15.53 -2.53 -44.20
CA SER A 305 -16.37 -2.59 -43.00
C SER A 305 -15.60 -2.94 -41.72
N VAL A 306 -14.34 -3.36 -41.84
CA VAL A 306 -13.49 -3.74 -40.71
C VAL A 306 -13.04 -2.50 -39.95
N ALA A 307 -13.63 -2.26 -38.78
CA ALA A 307 -13.26 -1.14 -37.91
C ALA A 307 -12.22 -1.56 -36.87
N VAL A 308 -11.17 -0.77 -36.70
CA VAL A 308 -10.16 -1.00 -35.66
C VAL A 308 -10.74 -0.67 -34.29
N VAL A 309 -10.69 -1.63 -33.36
CA VAL A 309 -11.17 -1.49 -31.98
C VAL A 309 -10.00 -1.24 -31.02
N ARG A 310 -8.90 -1.98 -31.18
CA ARG A 310 -7.77 -1.93 -30.24
C ARG A 310 -6.46 -2.36 -30.90
N VAL A 311 -5.33 -1.79 -30.47
CA VAL A 311 -3.99 -2.21 -30.86
C VAL A 311 -3.22 -2.61 -29.60
N ARG A 312 -2.62 -3.81 -29.58
CA ARG A 312 -1.83 -4.31 -28.43
C ARG A 312 -0.68 -5.21 -28.87
N PRO A 313 0.41 -5.35 -28.10
CA PRO A 313 1.43 -6.35 -28.39
C PRO A 313 0.86 -7.77 -28.27
N ARG A 314 1.36 -8.70 -29.11
CA ARG A 314 1.02 -10.12 -29.03
C ARG A 314 1.74 -10.75 -27.83
N ALA A 315 1.03 -11.57 -27.07
CA ALA A 315 1.62 -12.29 -25.94
C ALA A 315 2.45 -13.48 -26.46
N GLY A 316 3.73 -13.55 -26.05
CA GLY A 316 4.60 -14.72 -26.27
C GLY A 316 5.63 -14.63 -27.40
N GLU A 317 5.50 -13.69 -28.34
CA GLU A 317 6.46 -13.47 -29.44
C GLU A 317 6.95 -12.02 -29.44
N ALA A 318 8.26 -11.83 -29.30
CA ALA A 318 8.87 -10.51 -29.27
C ALA A 318 8.86 -9.88 -30.67
N GLY A 319 8.07 -8.81 -30.87
CA GLY A 319 8.03 -8.03 -32.11
C GLY A 319 6.63 -7.94 -32.74
N ASP A 320 5.77 -8.91 -32.45
CA ASP A 320 4.43 -8.98 -33.02
C ASP A 320 3.41 -8.12 -32.25
N TRP A 321 2.53 -7.47 -33.00
CA TRP A 321 1.42 -6.68 -32.53
C TRP A 321 0.11 -7.22 -33.10
N VAL A 322 -0.94 -7.15 -32.30
CA VAL A 322 -2.31 -7.55 -32.64
C VAL A 322 -3.16 -6.29 -32.73
N VAL A 323 -3.73 -6.07 -33.91
CA VAL A 323 -4.81 -5.11 -34.16
C VAL A 323 -6.13 -5.87 -34.07
N GLU A 324 -6.87 -5.66 -32.99
CA GLU A 324 -8.22 -6.16 -32.81
C GLU A 324 -9.17 -5.25 -33.59
N CYS A 325 -9.83 -5.85 -34.56
CA CYS A 325 -10.80 -5.23 -35.44
C CYS A 325 -12.17 -5.92 -35.29
N ARG A 326 -13.21 -5.24 -35.77
CA ARG A 326 -14.57 -5.77 -35.79
C ARG A 326 -15.16 -5.62 -37.19
N ASP A 327 -15.66 -6.73 -37.74
CA ASP A 327 -16.35 -6.78 -39.02
C ASP A 327 -17.82 -7.14 -38.74
N GLY A 328 -18.67 -6.13 -38.59
CA GLY A 328 -20.03 -6.30 -38.07
C GLY A 328 -20.03 -6.86 -36.64
N ASP A 329 -20.45 -8.12 -36.46
CA ASP A 329 -20.43 -8.83 -35.17
C ASP A 329 -19.28 -9.81 -35.00
N ARG A 330 -18.37 -9.89 -35.97
CA ARG A 330 -17.25 -10.83 -35.93
C ARG A 330 -15.98 -10.15 -35.43
N GLU A 331 -15.31 -10.78 -34.47
CA GLU A 331 -13.98 -10.37 -34.04
C GLU A 331 -12.92 -10.81 -35.06
N VAL A 332 -12.06 -9.86 -35.45
CA VAL A 332 -10.96 -10.06 -36.38
C VAL A 332 -9.68 -9.59 -35.71
N ARG A 333 -8.60 -10.36 -35.83
CA ARG A 333 -7.29 -10.01 -35.24
C ARG A 333 -6.25 -10.01 -36.34
N VAL A 334 -5.65 -8.85 -36.61
CA VAL A 334 -4.54 -8.72 -37.54
C VAL A 334 -3.25 -8.76 -36.75
N VAL A 335 -2.39 -9.74 -37.02
CA VAL A 335 -1.09 -9.87 -36.38
C VAL A 335 -0.01 -9.42 -37.36
N ALA A 336 0.82 -8.47 -36.96
CA ALA A 336 1.93 -7.95 -37.77
C ALA A 336 3.03 -7.35 -36.89
N ALA A 337 4.20 -7.09 -37.50
CA ALA A 337 5.29 -6.41 -36.81
C ALA A 337 4.93 -4.96 -36.46
N LYS A 338 5.58 -4.41 -35.42
CA LYS A 338 5.34 -3.05 -34.94
C LYS A 338 5.55 -2.00 -36.02
N GLU A 339 6.56 -2.20 -36.86
CA GLU A 339 6.98 -1.24 -37.89
C GLU A 339 5.95 -1.09 -39.01
N ASP A 340 5.10 -2.11 -39.21
CA ASP A 340 4.11 -2.18 -40.28
C ASP A 340 2.72 -1.69 -39.84
N LEU A 341 2.48 -1.53 -38.53
CA LEU A 341 1.23 -1.03 -37.97
C LEU A 341 0.74 0.30 -38.57
N PRO A 342 1.59 1.33 -38.84
CA PRO A 342 1.13 2.57 -39.47
C PRO A 342 0.41 2.33 -40.82
N TRP A 343 0.90 1.38 -41.60
CA TRP A 343 0.35 1.08 -42.93
C TRP A 343 -0.94 0.26 -42.84
N ILE A 344 -1.02 -0.68 -41.89
CA ILE A 344 -2.24 -1.44 -41.61
C ILE A 344 -3.35 -0.51 -41.14
N LEU A 345 -3.05 0.37 -40.18
CA LEU A 345 -4.01 1.35 -39.68
C LEU A 345 -4.43 2.34 -40.76
N GLY A 346 -3.50 2.77 -41.62
CA GLY A 346 -3.81 3.66 -42.74
C GLY A 346 -4.64 3.01 -43.85
N ALA A 347 -4.51 1.69 -44.07
CA ALA A 347 -5.28 0.95 -45.07
C ALA A 347 -6.67 0.49 -44.61
N LEU A 348 -6.94 0.57 -43.30
CA LEU A 348 -8.24 0.25 -42.67
C LEU A 348 -9.10 1.50 -42.37
N GLN A 349 -8.62 2.69 -42.74
CA GLN A 349 -9.37 3.95 -42.68
C GLN A 349 -10.08 4.23 -43.99
#